data_AF-A0AAE0FJL4-F1
#
_entry.id   AF-A0AAE0FJL4-F1
#
_cell.length_a   1.000
_cell.length_b   1.000
_cell.length_c   1.000
_cell.angle_alpha   90.00
_cell.angle_beta   90.00
_cell.angle_gamma   90.00
#
_symmetry.space_group_name_H-M   'P 1'
#
loop_
_entity.id
_entity.type
_entity.pdbx_description
1 polymer ?
#
loop_
_entity_poly.entity_id
_entity_poly.type
_entity_poly.pdbx_seq_one_letter_code
_entity_poly.pdbx_strand_id
1 'polypeptide(L)' 'VQAEEVAYDEAAKRCGGNLPDYIPKDSVPRIVNMASDVGCPCGGTHVHDIAEIKSMTITGIRVKKGVTRISYKIDGC' A
#
# COMPACT_ATOMS: atom_id res chain seq x y z
N VAL A 1 -3.96 3.97 -10.25
CA VAL A 1 -3.95 3.94 -8.76
C VAL A 1 -5.00 4.94 -8.30
N GLN A 2 -5.96 4.51 -7.48
CA GLN A 2 -7.01 5.40 -6.95
C GLN A 2 -6.92 5.45 -5.43
N ALA A 3 -7.05 6.64 -4.85
CA ALA A 3 -7.01 6.84 -3.41
C ALA A 3 -8.29 7.56 -2.96
N GLU A 4 -8.95 7.02 -1.95
CA GLU A 4 -10.24 7.53 -1.46
C GLU A 4 -10.30 7.40 0.07
N GLU A 5 -10.91 8.37 0.73
CA GLU A 5 -11.24 8.29 2.15
C GLU A 5 -12.59 7.59 2.30
N VAL A 6 -12.61 6.49 3.05
CA VAL A 6 -13.80 5.65 3.22
C VAL A 6 -14.03 5.33 4.68
N ALA A 7 -15.28 5.02 5.03
CA ALA A 7 -15.62 4.60 6.39
C ALA A 7 -14.89 3.31 6.78
N TYR A 8 -14.58 3.15 8.06
CA TYR A 8 -13.80 2.02 8.59
C TYR A 8 -14.31 0.64 8.13
N ASP A 9 -15.63 0.41 8.15
CA ASP A 9 -16.22 -0.88 7.77
C ASP A 9 -16.04 -1.19 6.28
N GLU A 10 -16.10 -0.17 5.43
CA GLU A 10 -15.87 -0.32 3.99
C GLU A 10 -14.38 -0.51 3.69
N ALA A 11 -13.54 0.26 4.38
CA ALA A 11 -12.09 0.11 4.32
C ALA A 11 -11.65 -1.32 4.70
N ALA A 12 -12.19 -1.88 5.79
CA ALA A 12 -11.93 -3.25 6.20
C ALA A 12 -12.31 -4.25 5.10
N LYS A 13 -13.47 -4.10 4.45
CA LYS A 13 -13.88 -4.95 3.32
C LYS A 13 -12.90 -4.85 2.15
N ARG A 14 -12.49 -3.63 1.77
CA ARG A 14 -11.53 -3.38 0.68
C ARG A 14 -10.13 -3.92 1.01
N CYS A 15 -9.77 -4.05 2.29
CA CYS A 15 -8.45 -4.51 2.76
C CYS A 15 -8.41 -5.99 3.20
N GLY A 16 -9.34 -6.83 2.73
CA GLY A 16 -9.33 -8.27 3.03
C GLY A 16 -9.98 -8.66 4.37
N GLY A 17 -10.86 -7.80 4.88
CA GLY A 17 -11.72 -8.07 6.04
C GLY A 17 -11.26 -7.45 7.36
N ASN A 18 -10.03 -6.93 7.45
CA ASN A 18 -9.56 -6.24 8.66
C ASN A 18 -8.55 -5.14 8.31
N LEU A 19 -8.45 -4.14 9.19
CA LEU A 19 -7.43 -3.10 9.14
C LEU A 19 -6.40 -3.29 10.26
N PRO A 20 -5.18 -2.76 10.10
CA PRO A 20 -4.19 -2.77 11.18
C PRO A 20 -4.68 -2.07 12.45
N ASP A 21 -4.26 -2.58 13.62
CA ASP A 21 -4.71 -2.11 14.95
C ASP A 21 -4.41 -0.63 15.23
N TYR A 22 -3.47 -0.03 14.51
CA TYR A 22 -3.13 1.39 14.64
C TYR A 22 -4.16 2.33 14.00
N ILE A 23 -5.13 1.82 13.22
CA ILE A 23 -6.17 2.62 12.58
C ILE A 23 -7.39 2.72 13.50
N PRO A 24 -7.78 3.93 13.95
CA PRO A 24 -8.94 4.11 14.82
C PRO A 24 -10.24 3.68 14.13
N LYS A 25 -11.15 3.02 14.87
CA LYS A 25 -12.44 2.52 14.34
C LYS A 25 -13.43 3.62 13.97
N ASP A 26 -13.27 4.79 14.58
CA ASP A 26 -14.04 6.01 14.35
C ASP A 26 -13.44 6.89 13.23
N SER A 27 -12.41 6.43 12.54
CA SER A 27 -11.73 7.17 11.48
C SER A 27 -12.27 6.86 10.06
N VAL A 28 -11.90 7.73 9.13
CA VAL A 28 -12.11 7.57 7.68
C VAL A 28 -10.76 7.35 6.98
N PRO A 29 -10.17 6.14 7.07
CA PRO A 29 -8.84 5.91 6.53
C PRO A 29 -8.80 6.09 5.02
N ARG A 30 -7.68 6.65 4.54
CA ARG A 30 -7.38 6.75 3.12
C ARG A 30 -6.90 5.40 2.58
N ILE A 31 -7.69 4.83 1.68
CA ILE A 31 -7.42 3.54 1.03
C ILE A 31 -6.90 3.77 -0.38
N VAL A 32 -5.77 3.15 -0.69
CA VAL A 32 -5.16 3.15 -2.02
C VAL A 32 -5.44 1.82 -2.69
N ASN A 33 -6.20 1.86 -3.78
CA ASN A 33 -6.48 0.74 -4.66
C ASN A 33 -5.41 0.70 -5.75
N MET A 34 -4.54 -0.32 -5.66
CA MET A 34 -3.68 -0.73 -6.77
C MET A 34 -4.46 -1.73 -7.65
N ALA A 35 -3.92 -2.15 -8.79
CA ALA A 35 -4.64 -2.90 -9.84
C ALA A 35 -5.24 -4.27 -9.44
N SER A 36 -5.28 -4.61 -8.15
CA SER A 36 -5.88 -5.81 -7.56
C SER A 36 -7.04 -5.45 -6.64
N ASP A 37 -7.93 -6.41 -6.38
CA ASP A 37 -9.13 -6.27 -5.54
C ASP A 37 -8.85 -6.02 -4.04
N VAL A 38 -7.58 -5.84 -3.65
CA VAL A 38 -7.16 -5.59 -2.27
C VAL A 38 -6.56 -4.18 -2.19
N GLY A 39 -7.28 -3.29 -1.51
CA GLY A 39 -6.82 -1.95 -1.16
C GLY A 39 -5.84 -1.96 0.01
N CYS A 40 -5.04 -0.91 0.13
CA CYS A 40 -4.08 -0.73 1.22
C CYS A 40 -4.32 0.61 1.94
N PRO A 41 -4.41 0.63 3.29
CA PRO A 41 -4.50 1.88 4.03
C PRO A 41 -3.15 2.62 3.97
N CYS A 42 -3.10 3.75 3.29
CA CYS A 42 -1.86 4.50 3.09
C CYS A 42 -2.09 6.02 3.07
N GLY A 43 -1.30 6.74 3.87
CA GLY A 43 -1.30 8.21 3.92
C GLY A 43 -0.34 8.88 2.93
N GLY A 44 0.43 8.11 2.15
CA GLY A 44 1.46 8.64 1.26
C GLY A 44 0.92 9.23 -0.05
N THR A 45 1.77 9.98 -0.76
CA THR A 45 1.48 10.44 -2.13
C THR A 45 1.87 9.36 -3.12
N HIS A 46 0.95 8.99 -4.01
CA HIS A 46 1.16 7.97 -5.04
C HIS A 46 1.01 8.59 -6.43
N VAL A 47 1.71 8.00 -7.40
CA VAL A 47 1.51 8.26 -8.83
C VAL A 47 0.08 7.90 -9.26
N HIS A 48 -0.42 8.51 -10.34
CA HIS A 48 -1.77 8.24 -10.82
C HIS A 48 -1.86 6.89 -11.53
N ASP A 49 -0.82 6.50 -12.27
CA ASP A 49 -0.73 5.22 -12.96
C ASP A 49 0.54 4.43 -12.58
N ILE A 50 0.43 3.10 -12.52
CA ILE A 50 1.58 2.22 -12.21
C ILE A 50 2.64 2.32 -13.33
N ALA A 51 2.22 2.60 -14.57
CA ALA A 51 3.11 2.81 -15.69
C ALA A 51 4.09 3.98 -15.48
N GLU A 52 3.78 4.94 -14.60
CA GLU A 52 4.66 6.05 -14.27
C GLU A 52 5.93 5.62 -13.51
N ILE A 53 5.89 4.49 -12.80
CA ILE A 53 7.04 3.93 -12.09
C ILE A 53 8.11 3.44 -13.09
N LYS A 54 7.72 3.10 -14.33
CA LYS A 54 8.57 2.63 -15.44
C LYS A 54 9.34 1.34 -15.14
N SER A 55 10.40 1.43 -14.33
CA SER A 55 11.22 0.29 -13.95
C SER A 55 11.71 0.38 -12.50
N MET A 56 11.98 -0.80 -11.94
CA MET A 56 12.46 -0.96 -10.58
C MET A 56 13.56 -2.01 -10.56
N THR A 57 14.65 -1.71 -9.87
CA THR A 57 15.79 -2.62 -9.69
C THR A 57 15.91 -3.03 -8.23
N ILE A 58 15.96 -4.34 -7.97
CA ILE A 58 16.25 -4.87 -6.63
C ILE A 58 17.74 -4.71 -6.35
N THR A 59 18.08 -4.02 -5.25
CA THR A 59 19.46 -3.71 -4.86
C THR A 59 20.01 -4.60 -3.76
N GLY A 60 19.13 -5.32 -3.05
CA GLY A 60 19.57 -6.28 -2.04
C GLY A 60 18.42 -7.06 -1.41
N ILE A 61 18.73 -8.28 -0.97
CA ILE A 61 17.79 -9.16 -0.27
C ILE A 61 18.48 -9.66 1.00
N ARG A 62 17.86 -9.47 2.16
CA ARG A 62 18.37 -9.93 3.46
C ARG A 62 17.28 -10.61 4.26
N VAL A 63 17.56 -11.82 4.74
CA VAL A 63 16.65 -12.56 5.63
C VAL A 63 17.19 -12.52 7.06
N LYS A 64 16.37 -12.14 8.03
CA LYS A 64 16.72 -12.13 9.46
C LYS A 64 15.49 -12.48 10.30
N LYS A 65 15.60 -13.52 11.14
CA LYS A 65 14.54 -13.95 12.09
C LYS A 65 13.16 -14.08 11.43
N GLY A 66 13.08 -14.75 10.28
CA GLY A 66 11.82 -14.93 9.54
C GLY A 66 11.31 -13.70 8.76
N VAL A 67 12.03 -12.57 8.82
CA VAL A 67 11.69 -11.36 8.07
C VAL A 67 12.61 -11.24 6.86
N THR A 68 12.03 -11.15 5.66
CA THR A 68 12.75 -10.87 4.42
C THR A 68 12.67 -9.38 4.10
N ARG A 69 13.81 -8.69 4.20
CA ARG A 69 13.96 -7.30 3.79
C ARG A 69 14.47 -7.25 2.35
N ILE A 70 13.70 -6.59 1.49
CA ILE A 70 14.06 -6.32 0.10
C ILE A 70 14.33 -4.83 -0.04
N SER A 71 15.51 -4.48 -0.55
CA SER A 71 15.87 -3.11 -0.92
C SER A 71 15.73 -2.95 -2.44
N TYR A 72 15.17 -1.83 -2.89
CA TYR A 72 14.95 -1.56 -4.31
C TYR A 72 15.18 -0.09 -4.63
N LYS A 73 15.35 0.19 -5.92
CA LYS A 73 15.44 1.54 -6.50
C LYS A 73 14.42 1.64 -7.63
N ILE A 74 13.73 2.77 -7.72
CA ILE A 74 12.89 3.12 -8.87
C ILE A 74 13.76 3.92 -9.83
N ASP A 75 13.79 3.53 -11.10
CA ASP A 75 14.63 4.21 -12.09
C ASP A 75 13.89 5.44 -12.61
N GLY A 76 14.51 6.62 -12.47
CA GLY A 76 13.94 7.90 -12.95
C GLY A 76 13.43 8.85 -11.87
N CYS A 77 13.69 8.57 -10.59
CA CYS A 77 13.56 9.52 -9.47
C CYS A 77 14.92 9.89 -8.89
#